data_AF-A0A382AC15-F1
#
_entry.id   AF-A0A382AC15-F1
#
_cell.length_a   1.000
_cell.length_b   1.000
_cell.length_c   1.000
_cell.angle_alpha   90.00
_cell.angle_beta   90.00
_cell.angle_gamma   90.00
#
_symmetry.space_group_name_H-M   'P 1'
#
loop_
_entity.id
_entity.type
_entity.pdbx_description
1 polymer ?
#
loop_
_entity_poly.entity_id
_entity_poly.type
_entity_poly.pdbx_seq_one_letter_code
_entity_poly.pdbx_strand_id
1 'polypeptide(L)'
;MPWVSYWDHGFQGPGGWFIEKSLTTLNKKDPVSEYNTSLWNTGIEANKEIARRQKRRLHYVSNIYVVSDPKNPDNEGKVFLYRYGKKIFEQLKEAISPAFEDEKALNPFDVREGGNFKIKIRKVDGYWNYDKSEFDSTTMLFDDENKLNEVYTSLYSLSDIIAPSEFKTYEELKEKLERVLGLTGAVATSTAESIAEDQDEVPWSDVNKDAVAAEPVIESAEANASATAPAEDADAMDYFKKLADS
;
A
#
# COMPACT_ATOMS: atom_id res chain seq x y z
N MET A 1 6.19 1.18 -21.18
CA MET A 1 6.60 1.47 -19.78
C MET A 1 6.27 0.26 -18.92
N PRO A 2 7.11 -0.14 -17.97
CA PRO A 2 6.88 -1.34 -17.15
C PRO A 2 5.93 -1.10 -15.96
N TRP A 3 5.48 0.13 -15.75
CA TRP A 3 4.43 0.48 -14.80
C TRP A 3 3.48 1.52 -15.39
N VAL A 4 2.29 1.60 -14.82
CA VAL A 4 1.36 2.73 -14.96
C VAL A 4 1.04 3.28 -13.58
N SER A 5 0.70 4.57 -13.52
CA SER A 5 0.27 5.22 -12.29
C SER A 5 -1.12 5.79 -12.44
N TYR A 6 -1.95 5.65 -11.42
CA TYR A 6 -3.26 6.30 -11.36
C TYR A 6 -3.55 6.80 -9.96
N TRP A 7 -4.45 7.78 -9.89
CA TRP A 7 -4.98 8.32 -8.66
C TRP A 7 -6.34 7.69 -8.36
N ASP A 8 -6.63 7.41 -7.10
CA ASP A 8 -7.97 7.05 -6.63
C ASP A 8 -8.36 7.88 -5.41
N HIS A 9 -9.64 7.85 -5.05
CA HIS A 9 -10.13 8.30 -3.76
C HIS A 9 -10.68 7.09 -3.01
N GLY A 10 -10.37 7.00 -1.71
CA GLY A 10 -10.84 5.92 -0.85
C GLY A 10 -11.17 6.45 0.54
N PHE A 11 -12.44 6.70 0.81
CA PHE A 11 -12.91 7.19 2.11
C PHE A 11 -14.31 6.70 2.44
N GLN A 12 -14.66 6.73 3.72
CA GLN A 12 -15.98 6.36 4.20
C GLN A 12 -16.75 7.61 4.65
N GLY A 13 -18.01 7.71 4.24
CA GLY A 13 -18.96 8.72 4.67
C GLY A 13 -20.22 8.09 5.29
N PRO A 14 -21.19 8.92 5.71
CA PRO A 14 -22.46 8.44 6.28
C PRO A 14 -23.23 7.48 5.36
N GLY A 15 -23.09 7.63 4.04
CA GLY A 15 -23.78 6.84 3.03
C GLY A 15 -22.99 5.64 2.48
N GLY A 16 -21.83 5.30 3.07
CA GLY A 16 -21.02 4.16 2.64
C GLY A 16 -19.58 4.51 2.25
N TRP A 17 -18.99 3.70 1.38
CA TRP A 17 -17.63 3.87 0.90
C TRP A 17 -17.60 4.59 -0.46
N PHE A 18 -16.65 5.50 -0.63
CA PHE A 18 -16.26 6.03 -1.92
C PHE A 18 -14.88 5.45 -2.25
N ILE A 19 -14.82 4.49 -3.17
CA ILE A 19 -13.57 3.88 -3.65
C ILE A 19 -13.59 3.91 -5.18
N GLU A 20 -13.00 4.96 -5.77
CA GLU A 20 -13.08 5.18 -7.21
C GLU A 20 -11.80 5.78 -7.78
N LYS A 21 -11.48 5.43 -9.03
CA LYS A 21 -10.37 6.07 -9.77
C LYS A 21 -10.69 7.56 -9.98
N SER A 22 -9.71 8.41 -9.73
CA SER A 22 -9.82 9.85 -9.92
C SER A 22 -9.60 10.24 -11.38
N LEU A 23 -10.51 11.07 -11.90
CA LEU A 23 -10.42 11.66 -13.23
C LEU A 23 -9.18 12.55 -13.41
N THR A 24 -8.54 12.97 -12.31
CA THR A 24 -7.27 13.69 -12.35
C THR A 24 -6.14 12.87 -12.96
N THR A 25 -6.23 11.54 -12.98
CA THR A 25 -5.30 10.66 -13.72
C THR A 25 -5.30 10.96 -15.21
N LEU A 26 -6.47 11.31 -15.77
CA LEU A 26 -6.65 11.69 -17.16
C LEU A 26 -6.52 13.20 -17.39
N ASN A 27 -6.03 13.95 -16.39
CA ASN A 27 -5.99 15.42 -16.38
C ASN A 27 -7.37 16.08 -16.58
N LYS A 28 -8.44 15.41 -16.14
CA LYS A 28 -9.81 15.95 -16.16
C LYS A 28 -10.22 16.49 -14.79
N LYS A 29 -11.31 17.25 -14.76
CA LYS A 29 -11.95 17.69 -13.52
C LYS A 29 -12.52 16.51 -12.77
N ASP A 30 -12.43 16.56 -11.44
CA ASP A 30 -12.79 15.48 -10.54
C ASP A 30 -13.63 16.07 -9.39
N PRO A 31 -14.85 15.55 -9.15
CA PRO A 31 -15.79 16.17 -8.22
C PRO A 31 -15.29 16.12 -6.77
N VAL A 32 -14.55 15.07 -6.38
CA VAL A 32 -13.97 14.95 -5.04
C VAL A 32 -12.85 15.97 -4.84
N SER A 33 -12.03 16.19 -5.86
CA SER A 33 -10.95 17.18 -5.84
C SER A 33 -11.49 18.61 -5.76
N GLU A 34 -12.57 18.92 -6.49
CA GLU A 34 -13.26 20.22 -6.41
C GLU A 34 -13.89 20.42 -5.02
N TYR A 35 -14.58 19.41 -4.50
CA TYR A 35 -15.18 19.46 -3.16
C TYR A 35 -14.11 19.64 -2.06
N ASN A 36 -13.02 18.88 -2.11
CA ASN A 36 -11.89 19.02 -1.18
C ASN A 36 -11.26 20.41 -1.23
N THR A 37 -11.16 21.00 -2.42
CA THR A 37 -10.66 22.38 -2.56
C THR A 37 -11.60 23.37 -1.88
N SER A 38 -12.92 23.19 -2.02
CA SER A 38 -13.91 24.02 -1.32
C SER A 38 -13.78 23.92 0.21
N LEU A 39 -13.61 22.70 0.74
CA LEU A 39 -13.39 22.44 2.17
C LEU A 39 -12.10 23.09 2.67
N TRP A 40 -11.02 22.94 1.92
CA TRP A 40 -9.72 23.50 2.27
C TRP A 40 -9.75 25.04 2.33
N ASN A 41 -10.44 25.67 1.37
CA ASN A 41 -10.56 27.12 1.25
C ASN A 41 -11.45 27.74 2.34
N THR A 42 -12.24 26.95 3.07
CA THR A 42 -12.99 27.48 4.24
C THR A 42 -12.09 27.94 5.38
N GLY A 43 -10.83 27.48 5.42
CA GLY A 43 -9.89 27.79 6.50
C GLY A 43 -10.16 27.06 7.82
N ILE A 44 -11.31 26.39 7.96
CA ILE A 44 -11.73 25.66 9.17
C ILE A 44 -10.95 24.34 9.26
N GLU A 45 -10.32 24.07 10.40
CA GLU A 45 -9.46 22.88 10.55
C GLU A 45 -10.23 21.57 10.41
N ALA A 46 -11.46 21.50 10.93
CA ALA A 46 -12.35 20.34 10.75
C ALA A 46 -12.61 20.01 9.27
N ASN A 47 -12.78 21.05 8.42
CA ASN A 47 -12.97 20.85 6.98
C ASN A 47 -11.68 20.40 6.29
N LYS A 48 -10.52 20.90 6.75
CA LYS A 48 -9.22 20.42 6.26
C LYS A 48 -8.97 18.97 6.64
N GLU A 49 -9.37 18.53 7.82
CA GLU A 49 -9.29 17.10 8.20
C GLU A 49 -10.14 16.22 7.29
N ILE A 50 -11.36 16.64 6.96
CA ILE A 50 -12.21 15.95 5.98
C ILE A 50 -11.49 15.87 4.63
N ALA A 51 -10.96 16.99 4.12
CA ALA A 51 -10.22 17.02 2.86
C ALA A 51 -8.95 16.14 2.88
N ARG A 52 -8.26 16.04 4.02
CA ARG A 52 -7.11 15.13 4.19
C ARG A 52 -7.53 13.66 4.12
N ARG A 53 -8.65 13.27 4.72
CA ARG A 53 -9.19 11.90 4.64
C ARG A 53 -9.67 11.54 3.25
N GLN A 54 -10.24 12.49 2.52
CA GLN A 54 -10.73 12.32 1.15
C GLN A 54 -9.64 12.54 0.09
N LYS A 55 -8.40 12.80 0.50
CA LYS A 55 -7.28 13.08 -0.41
C LYS A 55 -7.03 11.89 -1.32
N ARG A 56 -6.76 12.19 -2.60
CA ARG A 56 -6.38 11.17 -3.58
C ARG A 56 -5.12 10.40 -3.18
N ARG A 57 -5.08 9.11 -3.49
CA ARG A 57 -3.94 8.22 -3.24
C ARG A 57 -3.31 7.82 -4.56
N LEU A 58 -1.99 7.78 -4.60
CA LEU A 58 -1.22 7.39 -5.79
C LEU A 58 -0.97 5.89 -5.75
N HIS A 59 -1.40 5.21 -6.81
CA HIS A 59 -1.13 3.80 -7.02
C HIS A 59 -0.28 3.62 -8.27
N TYR A 60 0.61 2.64 -8.20
CA TYR A 60 1.40 2.13 -9.31
C TYR A 60 1.00 0.69 -9.57
N VAL A 61 0.97 0.29 -10.84
CA VAL A 61 0.70 -1.08 -11.23
C VAL A 61 1.71 -1.56 -12.24
N SER A 62 2.24 -2.76 -12.01
CA SER A 62 3.14 -3.48 -12.91
C SER A 62 2.71 -4.92 -13.06
N ASN A 63 3.11 -5.52 -14.18
CA ASN A 63 3.13 -6.97 -14.28
C ASN A 63 4.23 -7.52 -13.38
N ILE A 64 3.91 -8.57 -12.63
CA ILE A 64 4.86 -9.32 -11.81
C ILE A 64 4.82 -10.79 -12.19
N TYR A 65 5.96 -11.45 -12.00
CA TYR A 65 6.05 -12.90 -11.99
C TYR A 65 6.25 -13.35 -10.55
N VAL A 66 5.38 -14.22 -10.03
CA VAL A 66 5.47 -14.69 -8.64
C VAL A 66 6.49 -15.82 -8.58
N VAL A 67 7.69 -15.51 -8.08
CA VAL A 67 8.77 -16.48 -7.91
C VAL A 67 8.53 -17.39 -6.69
N SER A 68 8.12 -16.79 -5.57
CA SER A 68 7.74 -17.53 -4.37
C SER A 68 6.67 -16.79 -3.58
N ASP A 69 5.62 -17.51 -3.21
CA ASP A 69 4.55 -17.07 -2.30
C ASP A 69 4.26 -18.22 -1.32
N PRO A 70 5.03 -18.32 -0.22
CA PRO A 70 4.87 -19.41 0.74
C PRO A 70 3.48 -19.46 1.40
N LYS A 71 2.73 -18.36 1.37
CA LYS A 71 1.37 -18.29 1.94
C LYS A 71 0.31 -18.77 0.95
N ASN A 72 0.54 -18.57 -0.35
CA ASN A 72 -0.34 -19.06 -1.41
C ASN A 72 0.49 -19.66 -2.57
N PRO A 73 0.98 -20.90 -2.43
CA PRO A 73 1.85 -21.52 -3.42
C PRO A 73 1.23 -21.64 -4.83
N ASP A 74 -0.11 -21.63 -4.92
CA ASP A 74 -0.82 -21.65 -6.20
C ASP A 74 -0.56 -20.43 -7.09
N ASN A 75 -0.05 -19.34 -6.52
CA ASN A 75 0.34 -18.15 -7.27
C ASN A 75 1.72 -18.32 -7.93
N GLU A 76 2.56 -19.22 -7.40
CA GLU A 76 3.92 -19.41 -7.88
C GLU A 76 3.92 -19.80 -9.36
N GLY A 77 4.81 -19.15 -10.10
CA GLY A 77 5.01 -19.40 -11.51
C GLY A 77 4.04 -18.69 -12.47
N LYS A 78 3.15 -17.83 -11.95
CA LYS A 78 2.15 -17.11 -12.75
C LYS A 78 2.43 -15.61 -12.82
N VAL A 79 1.91 -14.98 -13.86
CA VAL A 79 1.94 -13.53 -14.05
C VAL A 79 0.66 -12.90 -13.50
N PHE A 80 0.82 -11.80 -12.76
CA PHE A 80 -0.28 -11.02 -12.21
C PHE A 80 -0.02 -9.52 -12.36
N LEU A 81 -1.10 -8.73 -12.25
CA LEU A 81 -1.00 -7.29 -12.00
C LEU A 81 -0.83 -7.04 -10.51
N TYR A 82 0.26 -6.38 -10.14
CA TYR A 82 0.52 -6.00 -8.76
C TYR A 82 0.40 -4.50 -8.58
N ARG A 83 -0.50 -4.10 -7.67
CA ARG A 83 -0.70 -2.70 -7.28
C ARG A 83 0.11 -2.39 -6.04
N TYR A 84 0.91 -1.33 -6.09
CA TYR A 84 1.75 -0.88 -4.98
C TYR A 84 1.75 0.64 -4.83
N GLY A 85 2.24 1.11 -3.67
CA GLY A 85 2.29 2.53 -3.33
C GLY A 85 3.66 3.16 -3.57
N LYS A 86 3.79 4.44 -3.18
CA LYS A 86 4.99 5.26 -3.34
C LYS A 86 6.27 4.63 -2.81
N LYS A 87 6.22 3.95 -1.65
CA LYS A 87 7.41 3.37 -1.00
C LYS A 87 8.10 2.30 -1.86
N ILE A 88 7.34 1.35 -2.39
CA ILE A 88 7.88 0.33 -3.30
C ILE A 88 8.34 0.98 -4.62
N PHE A 89 7.60 1.99 -5.11
CA PHE A 89 8.01 2.72 -6.30
C PHE A 89 9.33 3.48 -6.13
N GLU A 90 9.57 4.08 -4.96
CA GLU A 90 10.84 4.74 -4.63
C GLU A 90 11.99 3.73 -4.64
N GLN A 91 11.82 2.55 -4.03
CA GLN A 91 12.83 1.47 -4.08
C GLN A 91 13.11 1.00 -5.51
N LEU A 92 12.07 0.81 -6.34
CA LEU A 92 12.23 0.48 -7.76
C LEU A 92 13.01 1.55 -8.52
N LYS A 93 12.71 2.83 -8.25
CA LYS A 93 13.38 3.95 -8.91
C LYS A 93 14.84 4.08 -8.47
N GLU A 94 15.11 3.88 -7.19
CA GLU A 94 16.46 3.87 -6.61
C GLU A 94 17.31 2.73 -7.18
N ALA A 95 16.73 1.53 -7.35
CA ALA A 95 17.41 0.43 -8.02
C ALA A 95 17.75 0.75 -9.49
N ILE A 96 16.81 1.35 -10.24
CA ILE A 96 17.01 1.71 -11.65
C ILE A 96 18.01 2.87 -11.81
N SER A 97 17.97 3.83 -10.91
CA SER A 97 18.78 5.05 -10.94
C SER A 97 19.33 5.32 -9.54
N PRO A 98 20.42 4.63 -9.15
CA PRO A 98 21.04 4.78 -7.85
C PRO A 98 21.53 6.21 -7.61
N ALA A 99 21.57 6.64 -6.35
CA ALA A 99 21.94 8.00 -5.98
C ALA A 99 23.46 8.22 -5.97
N PHE A 100 24.24 7.15 -5.86
CA PHE A 100 25.70 7.17 -5.73
C PHE A 100 26.37 6.39 -6.87
N GLU A 101 27.53 6.86 -7.33
CA GLU A 101 28.23 6.29 -8.50
C GLU A 101 28.83 4.90 -8.24
N ASP A 102 28.99 4.51 -6.97
CA ASP A 102 29.48 3.19 -6.57
C ASP A 102 28.38 2.12 -6.54
N GLU A 103 27.12 2.51 -6.64
CA GLU A 103 25.98 1.61 -6.68
C GLU A 103 25.69 1.15 -8.11
N LYS A 104 25.43 -0.15 -8.28
CA LYS A 104 25.10 -0.72 -9.59
C LYS A 104 23.64 -0.51 -9.89
N ALA A 105 23.36 0.19 -10.99
CA ALA A 105 22.01 0.28 -11.53
C ALA A 105 21.49 -1.12 -11.89
N LEU A 106 20.29 -1.43 -11.39
CA LEU A 106 19.58 -2.68 -11.63
C LEU A 106 18.22 -2.34 -12.21
N ASN A 107 17.91 -2.85 -13.41
CA ASN A 107 16.57 -2.75 -13.96
C ASN A 107 15.75 -3.98 -13.56
N PRO A 108 14.86 -3.90 -12.55
CA PRO A 108 14.12 -5.06 -12.06
C PRO A 108 13.08 -5.59 -13.05
N PHE A 109 12.81 -4.86 -14.13
CA PHE A 109 11.90 -5.27 -15.20
C PHE A 109 12.61 -5.95 -16.37
N ASP A 110 13.94 -6.07 -16.33
CA ASP A 110 14.70 -6.83 -17.31
C ASP A 110 14.62 -8.33 -16.97
N VAL A 111 14.10 -9.13 -17.89
CA VAL A 111 13.93 -10.58 -17.67
C VAL A 111 15.26 -11.36 -17.76
N ARG A 112 16.32 -10.75 -18.29
CA ARG A 112 17.66 -11.35 -18.45
C ARG A 112 18.65 -10.84 -17.41
N GLU A 113 18.67 -9.53 -17.18
CA GLU A 113 19.65 -8.86 -16.30
C GLU A 113 19.01 -8.15 -15.11
N GLY A 114 17.75 -8.47 -14.81
CA GLY A 114 17.03 -7.91 -13.66
C GLY A 114 17.37 -8.60 -12.35
N GLY A 115 16.57 -8.33 -11.32
CA GLY A 115 16.73 -8.93 -10.00
C GLY A 115 15.40 -9.06 -9.29
N ASN A 116 15.26 -10.17 -8.56
CA ASN A 116 14.03 -10.48 -7.84
C ASN A 116 13.81 -9.49 -6.70
N PHE A 117 12.57 -9.01 -6.55
CA PHE A 117 12.21 -8.13 -5.45
C PHE A 117 11.57 -8.92 -4.30
N LYS A 118 12.21 -8.91 -3.13
CA LYS A 118 11.71 -9.60 -1.93
C LYS A 118 10.84 -8.65 -1.12
N ILE A 119 9.53 -8.81 -1.23
CA ILE A 119 8.56 -8.01 -0.46
C ILE A 119 8.55 -8.50 0.99
N LYS A 120 8.95 -7.63 1.93
CA LYS A 120 8.90 -7.92 3.38
C LYS A 120 8.03 -6.88 4.07
N ILE A 121 6.85 -7.33 4.52
CA ILE A 121 5.85 -6.47 5.17
C ILE A 121 5.97 -6.61 6.68
N ARG A 122 6.02 -5.48 7.38
CA ARG A 122 5.91 -5.41 8.85
C ARG A 122 4.90 -4.36 9.27
N LYS A 123 4.31 -4.50 10.45
CA LYS A 123 3.44 -3.47 11.03
C LYS A 123 4.28 -2.65 12.01
N VAL A 124 4.47 -1.37 11.74
CA VAL A 124 5.20 -0.42 12.60
C VAL A 124 4.26 0.74 12.89
N ASP A 125 4.04 1.05 14.17
CA ASP A 125 3.11 2.10 14.63
C ASP A 125 1.71 2.01 14.03
N GLY A 126 1.22 0.79 13.79
CA GLY A 126 -0.10 0.56 13.21
C GLY A 126 -0.17 0.58 11.67
N TYR A 127 0.92 0.93 10.98
CA TYR A 127 0.98 1.03 9.52
C TYR A 127 1.84 -0.07 8.90
N TRP A 128 1.52 -0.44 7.66
CA TRP A 128 2.34 -1.36 6.87
C TRP A 128 3.63 -0.67 6.40
N ASN A 129 4.76 -1.27 6.75
CA ASN A 129 6.09 -0.82 6.41
C ASN A 129 6.76 -1.83 5.47
N TYR A 130 7.48 -1.32 4.47
CA TYR A 130 8.17 -2.09 3.42
C TYR A 130 9.68 -1.85 3.39
N ASP A 131 10.25 -1.14 4.38
CA ASP A 131 11.65 -0.69 4.37
C ASP A 131 12.66 -1.84 4.45
N LYS A 132 12.21 -3.04 4.86
CA LYS A 132 13.02 -4.28 4.84
C LYS A 132 12.95 -5.03 3.51
N SER A 133 12.14 -4.56 2.56
CA SER A 133 12.09 -5.12 1.21
C SER A 133 13.36 -4.73 0.46
N GLU A 134 13.88 -5.64 -0.35
CA GLU A 134 15.17 -5.49 -1.01
C GLU A 134 15.19 -6.21 -2.36
N PHE A 135 16.09 -5.79 -3.24
CA PHE A 135 16.39 -6.53 -4.46
C PHE A 135 17.45 -7.59 -4.17
N ASP A 136 17.26 -8.76 -4.77
CA ASP A 136 18.29 -9.78 -4.83
C ASP A 136 19.38 -9.40 -5.84
N SER A 137 20.48 -10.15 -5.85
CA SER A 137 21.49 -10.02 -6.91
C SER A 137 20.90 -10.25 -8.30
N THR A 138 21.51 -9.64 -9.32
CA THR A 138 21.14 -9.83 -10.71
C THR A 138 20.99 -11.31 -11.07
N THR A 139 19.84 -11.67 -11.61
CA THR A 139 19.52 -13.04 -11.98
C THR A 139 18.56 -13.05 -13.18
N MET A 140 18.80 -13.97 -14.10
CA MET A 140 17.90 -14.21 -15.22
C MET A 140 16.69 -15.00 -14.74
N LEU A 141 15.50 -14.65 -15.25
CA LEU A 141 14.27 -15.30 -14.82
C LEU A 141 14.24 -16.79 -15.21
N PHE A 142 14.66 -17.12 -16.44
CA PHE A 142 14.79 -18.48 -16.95
C PHE A 142 15.94 -18.59 -17.94
N ASP A 143 16.66 -19.73 -17.92
CA ASP A 143 17.66 -20.09 -18.94
C ASP A 143 17.04 -20.49 -20.30
N ASP A 144 15.75 -20.84 -20.30
CA ASP A 144 15.01 -21.28 -21.49
C ASP A 144 14.25 -20.12 -22.14
N GLU A 145 14.65 -19.74 -23.35
CA GLU A 145 14.03 -18.69 -24.15
C GLU A 145 12.53 -18.96 -24.44
N ASN A 146 12.10 -20.23 -24.51
CA ASN A 146 10.68 -20.53 -24.72
C ASN A 146 9.83 -20.09 -23.52
N LYS A 147 10.32 -20.32 -22.30
CA LYS A 147 9.64 -19.90 -21.07
C LYS A 147 9.62 -18.39 -20.92
N LEU A 148 10.70 -17.71 -21.30
CA LEU A 148 10.73 -16.24 -21.34
C LEU A 148 9.65 -15.68 -22.28
N ASN A 149 9.49 -16.29 -23.47
CA ASN A 149 8.47 -15.89 -24.44
C ASN A 149 7.05 -16.16 -23.93
N GLU A 150 6.81 -17.29 -23.24
CA GLU A 150 5.53 -17.58 -22.59
C GLU A 150 5.18 -16.52 -21.54
N VAL A 151 6.13 -16.17 -20.66
CA VAL A 151 5.95 -15.11 -19.66
C VAL A 151 5.63 -13.79 -20.33
N TYR A 152 6.39 -13.42 -21.37
CA TYR A 152 6.18 -12.17 -22.11
C TYR A 152 4.80 -12.09 -22.77
N THR A 153 4.30 -13.22 -23.29
CA THR A 153 2.97 -13.29 -23.92
C THR A 153 1.83 -13.25 -22.89
N SER A 154 2.10 -13.68 -21.66
CA SER A 154 1.14 -13.66 -20.55
C SER A 154 1.03 -12.29 -19.83
N LEU A 155 1.82 -11.29 -20.24
CA LEU A 155 1.76 -9.95 -19.65
C LEU A 155 0.43 -9.27 -19.95
N TYR A 156 -0.14 -8.63 -18.94
CA TYR A 156 -1.36 -7.84 -19.07
C TYR A 156 -1.04 -6.46 -19.66
N SER A 157 -1.98 -5.93 -20.46
CA SER A 157 -1.90 -4.57 -20.99
C SER A 157 -2.04 -3.56 -19.84
N LEU A 158 -0.97 -2.83 -19.55
CA LEU A 158 -0.99 -1.80 -18.50
C LEU A 158 -1.75 -0.55 -18.95
N SER A 159 -1.82 -0.28 -20.26
CA SER A 159 -2.59 0.85 -20.79
C SER A 159 -4.08 0.71 -20.52
N ASP A 160 -4.58 -0.53 -20.44
CA ASP A 160 -6.00 -0.80 -20.22
C ASP A 160 -6.43 -0.34 -18.83
N ILE A 161 -5.54 -0.44 -17.84
CA ILE A 161 -5.79 -0.01 -16.44
C ILE A 161 -6.12 1.49 -16.35
N ILE A 162 -5.54 2.29 -17.25
CA ILE A 162 -5.75 3.74 -17.33
C ILE A 162 -6.56 4.14 -18.57
N ALA A 163 -7.23 3.19 -19.22
CA ALA A 163 -8.11 3.49 -20.34
C ALA A 163 -9.27 4.38 -19.86
N PRO A 164 -9.75 5.34 -20.66
CA PRO A 164 -10.87 6.20 -20.26
C PRO A 164 -12.14 5.45 -19.88
N SER A 165 -12.33 4.23 -20.38
CA SER A 165 -13.45 3.33 -20.04
C SER A 165 -13.40 2.82 -18.60
N GLU A 166 -12.23 2.82 -17.98
CA GLU A 166 -12.04 2.39 -16.59
C GLU A 166 -12.37 3.47 -15.56
N PHE A 167 -12.76 4.67 -16.02
CA PHE A 167 -13.11 5.79 -15.16
C PHE A 167 -14.59 6.10 -15.32
N LYS A 168 -15.29 6.19 -14.19
CA LYS A 168 -16.66 6.70 -14.15
C LYS A 168 -16.70 8.16 -14.64
N THR A 169 -17.82 8.56 -15.20
CA THR A 169 -18.05 9.93 -15.65
C THR A 169 -18.06 10.90 -14.47
N TYR A 170 -17.93 12.20 -14.76
CA TYR A 170 -17.94 13.22 -13.70
C TYR A 170 -19.28 13.21 -12.96
N GLU A 171 -20.37 13.03 -13.70
CA GLU A 171 -21.74 12.98 -13.21
C GLU A 171 -21.95 11.78 -12.27
N GLU A 172 -21.51 10.58 -12.66
CA GLU A 172 -21.58 9.38 -11.83
C GLU A 172 -20.73 9.50 -10.55
N LEU A 173 -19.51 10.02 -10.66
CA LEU A 173 -18.65 10.24 -9.51
C LEU A 173 -19.23 11.29 -8.56
N LYS A 174 -19.86 12.34 -9.10
CA LYS A 174 -20.51 13.38 -8.30
C LYS A 174 -21.74 12.84 -7.59
N GLU A 175 -22.57 12.06 -8.26
CA GLU A 175 -23.73 11.42 -7.66
C GLU A 175 -23.31 10.46 -6.53
N LYS A 176 -22.30 9.61 -6.76
CA LYS A 176 -21.75 8.73 -5.71
C LYS A 176 -21.15 9.54 -4.56
N LEU A 177 -20.46 10.64 -4.83
CA LEU A 177 -19.91 11.53 -3.79
C LEU A 177 -21.03 12.12 -2.92
N GLU A 178 -22.07 12.68 -3.54
CA GLU A 178 -23.20 13.26 -2.82
C GLU A 178 -23.96 12.23 -1.98
N ARG A 179 -24.11 11.00 -2.49
CA ARG A 179 -24.68 9.86 -1.78
C ARG A 179 -23.82 9.47 -0.57
N VAL A 180 -22.52 9.24 -0.76
CA VAL A 180 -21.59 8.83 0.30
C VAL A 180 -21.51 9.89 1.41
N LEU A 181 -21.55 11.18 1.05
CA LEU A 181 -21.52 12.28 2.02
C LEU A 181 -22.89 12.61 2.62
N GLY A 182 -23.98 12.03 2.12
CA GLY A 182 -25.34 12.28 2.60
C GLY A 182 -25.84 13.71 2.32
N LEU A 183 -25.26 14.41 1.34
CA LEU A 183 -25.54 15.82 1.06
C LEU A 183 -26.94 16.08 0.48
N THR A 184 -27.53 15.08 -0.17
CA THR A 184 -28.81 15.18 -0.88
C THR A 184 -30.00 14.69 -0.05
N GLY A 185 -29.84 14.38 1.24
CA GLY A 185 -30.86 13.66 2.01
C GLY A 185 -31.09 12.22 1.54
N ALA A 186 -30.27 11.75 0.59
CA ALA A 186 -30.37 10.46 -0.10
C ALA A 186 -29.95 9.24 0.75
N VAL A 187 -29.60 9.43 2.02
CA VAL A 187 -29.53 8.31 2.97
C VAL A 187 -30.88 7.57 3.01
N ALA A 188 -31.98 8.28 2.74
CA ALA A 188 -33.32 7.69 2.61
C ALA A 188 -33.60 6.98 1.26
N THR A 189 -32.80 7.21 0.20
CA THR A 189 -32.94 6.59 -1.13
C THR A 189 -31.83 5.60 -1.47
N SER A 190 -30.88 5.37 -0.56
CA SER A 190 -29.86 4.35 -0.70
C SER A 190 -30.52 2.97 -0.59
N THR A 191 -30.53 2.19 -1.67
CA THR A 191 -31.04 0.81 -1.63
C THR A 191 -30.01 -0.09 -0.96
N ALA A 192 -30.48 -1.17 -0.31
CA ALA A 192 -29.59 -2.17 0.29
C ALA A 192 -28.59 -2.74 -0.73
N GLU A 193 -28.99 -2.82 -2.01
CA GLU A 193 -28.13 -3.25 -3.13
C GLU A 193 -26.97 -2.28 -3.39
N SER A 194 -27.22 -0.96 -3.42
CA SER A 194 -26.16 0.03 -3.65
C SER A 194 -25.12 0.11 -2.53
N ILE A 195 -25.52 -0.23 -1.29
CA ILE A 195 -24.62 -0.29 -0.13
C ILE A 195 -23.83 -1.60 -0.12
N ALA A 196 -24.42 -2.69 -0.62
CA ALA A 196 -23.74 -3.97 -0.78
C ALA A 196 -22.64 -3.89 -1.85
N GLU A 197 -22.92 -3.29 -3.02
CA GLU A 197 -21.92 -3.07 -4.07
C GLU A 197 -20.71 -2.27 -3.57
N ASP A 198 -20.93 -1.19 -2.80
CA ASP A 198 -19.83 -0.40 -2.24
C ASP A 198 -19.01 -1.16 -1.17
N GLN A 199 -19.60 -2.13 -0.48
CA GLN A 199 -18.88 -3.00 0.48
C GLN A 199 -18.04 -4.06 -0.24
N ASP A 200 -18.55 -4.59 -1.35
CA ASP A 200 -17.83 -5.54 -2.21
C ASP A 200 -16.69 -4.84 -3.00
N GLU A 201 -16.82 -3.54 -3.27
CA GLU A 201 -15.78 -2.72 -3.91
C GLU A 201 -14.57 -2.39 -3.01
N VAL A 202 -14.59 -2.74 -1.71
CA VAL A 202 -13.45 -2.53 -0.81
C VAL A 202 -12.38 -3.60 -1.11
N PRO A 203 -11.33 -3.32 -1.91
CA PRO A 203 -10.42 -4.35 -2.41
C PRO A 203 -9.41 -4.82 -1.35
N TRP A 204 -9.64 -4.48 -0.08
CA TRP A 204 -8.80 -4.83 1.05
C TRP A 204 -9.56 -5.30 2.29
N SER A 205 -10.87 -5.54 2.18
CA SER A 205 -11.65 -6.16 3.24
C SER A 205 -11.15 -7.57 3.60
N ASP A 206 -10.42 -8.25 2.70
CA ASP A 206 -9.97 -9.63 2.86
C ASP A 206 -8.44 -9.87 2.84
N VAL A 207 -7.60 -8.85 2.66
CA VAL A 207 -6.13 -9.06 2.71
C VAL A 207 -5.58 -9.05 4.14
N ASN A 208 -4.82 -10.09 4.50
CA ASN A 208 -4.09 -10.23 5.79
C ASN A 208 -5.00 -10.18 7.04
N LYS A 209 -6.09 -10.95 7.06
CA LYS A 209 -6.85 -11.22 8.30
C LYS A 209 -6.11 -12.15 9.27
N ASP A 210 -5.11 -12.89 8.79
CA ASP A 210 -4.31 -13.75 9.65
C ASP A 210 -3.30 -12.95 10.47
N ALA A 211 -3.27 -13.24 11.77
CA ALA A 211 -2.29 -12.70 12.69
C ALA A 211 -0.88 -12.97 12.14
N VAL A 212 -0.13 -11.90 11.87
CA VAL A 212 1.32 -12.01 11.64
C VAL A 212 1.91 -12.77 12.83
N ALA A 213 2.71 -13.79 12.53
CA ALA A 213 3.34 -14.65 13.53
C ALA A 213 3.89 -13.80 14.67
N ALA A 214 3.48 -14.14 15.90
CA ALA A 214 3.96 -13.49 17.10
C ALA A 214 5.50 -13.48 17.08
N GLU A 215 6.08 -12.35 17.47
CA GLU A 215 7.53 -12.21 17.63
C GLU A 215 8.07 -13.40 18.44
N PRO A 216 9.22 -13.98 18.07
CA PRO A 216 9.78 -15.08 18.84
C PRO A 216 10.07 -14.56 20.25
N VAL A 217 9.26 -15.03 21.21
CA VAL A 217 9.50 -14.83 22.62
C VAL A 217 10.82 -15.54 22.92
N ILE A 218 11.85 -14.77 23.23
CA ILE A 218 13.12 -15.32 23.67
C ILE A 218 12.86 -15.98 25.02
N GLU A 219 12.81 -17.30 25.02
CA GLU A 219 12.62 -18.14 26.18
C GLU A 219 13.94 -18.14 26.98
N SER A 220 14.10 -17.19 27.91
CA SER A 220 15.18 -17.26 28.89
C SER A 220 14.80 -18.29 29.94
N ALA A 221 15.48 -19.43 29.89
CA ALA A 221 15.36 -20.56 30.79
C ALA A 221 15.39 -20.17 32.29
N GLU A 222 14.48 -20.78 33.03
CA GLU A 222 14.29 -20.67 34.47
C GLU A 222 15.50 -21.16 35.29
N ALA A 223 15.77 -20.49 36.41
CA ALA A 223 16.20 -21.15 37.64
C ALA A 223 15.71 -20.38 38.88
N ASN A 224 14.63 -20.95 39.43
CA ASN A 224 13.94 -20.76 40.70
C ASN A 224 14.78 -20.32 41.93
N ALA A 225 14.27 -19.36 42.73
CA ALA A 225 14.08 -19.49 44.19
C ALA A 225 13.46 -18.23 44.87
N SER A 226 12.18 -18.36 45.23
CA SER A 226 11.51 -17.96 46.49
C SER A 226 11.69 -16.57 47.14
N ALA A 227 10.57 -15.83 47.17
CA ALA A 227 9.97 -15.03 48.26
C ALA A 227 10.83 -14.11 49.14
N THR A 228 10.54 -12.79 49.14
CA THR A 228 9.80 -12.01 50.18
C THR A 228 10.04 -10.50 49.93
N ALA A 229 8.99 -9.67 49.87
CA ALA A 229 9.07 -8.19 49.80
C ALA A 229 9.42 -7.57 51.18
N PRO A 230 9.62 -6.24 51.38
CA PRO A 230 9.60 -5.09 50.45
C PRO A 230 10.75 -4.05 50.65
N ALA A 231 10.68 -2.94 49.89
CA ALA A 231 11.20 -1.59 50.17
C ALA A 231 12.50 -1.10 49.47
N GLU A 232 12.42 0.17 49.06
CA GLU A 232 13.49 1.14 48.73
C GLU A 232 13.89 1.34 47.26
N ASP A 233 13.10 2.18 46.58
CA ASP A 233 13.52 3.13 45.55
C ASP A 233 14.60 4.08 46.12
N ALA A 234 15.88 3.73 45.98
CA ALA A 234 16.99 4.67 46.24
C ALA A 234 18.28 4.39 45.44
N ASP A 235 18.52 3.16 44.96
CA ASP A 235 19.84 2.76 44.45
C ASP A 235 20.07 2.92 42.93
N ALA A 236 19.06 3.30 42.14
CA ALA A 236 19.25 3.48 40.69
C ALA A 236 20.00 4.78 40.33
N MET A 237 20.09 5.75 41.25
CA MET A 237 20.69 7.06 40.99
C MET A 237 22.18 7.16 41.35
N ASP A 238 22.71 6.25 42.18
CA ASP A 238 24.13 6.26 42.57
C ASP A 238 25.04 5.54 41.56
N TYR A 239 24.47 4.69 40.70
CA TYR A 239 25.20 4.05 39.60
C TYR A 239 25.58 5.05 38.50
N PHE A 240 24.70 6.01 38.18
CA PHE A 240 24.98 7.03 37.15
C PHE A 240 25.95 8.11 37.61
N LYS A 241 26.06 8.39 38.92
CA LYS A 241 27.06 9.33 39.45
C LYS A 241 28.49 8.77 39.34
N LYS A 242 28.68 7.46 39.53
CA LYS A 242 30.01 6.83 39.43
C LYS A 242 30.55 6.71 38.00
N LEU A 243 29.69 6.83 36.98
CA LEU A 243 30.13 6.81 35.58
C LEU A 243 30.51 8.18 35.02
N ALA A 244 30.15 9.27 35.71
CA ALA A 244 30.44 10.64 35.28
C ALA A 244 31.77 11.21 35.82
N ASP A 245 32.37 10.54 36.81
CA ASP A 245 33.67 10.91 37.40
C ASP A 245 34.80 9.92 37.02
N SER A 246 34.75 9.30 35.82
CA SER A 246 35.83 8.49 35.25
C SER A 246 36.34 9.05 33.92
#